data_AF-A0A5U8K674-F1
#
_entry.id   AF-A0A5U8K674-F1
#
_cell.length_a   1.000
_cell.length_b   1.000
_cell.length_c   1.000
_cell.angle_alpha   90.00
_cell.angle_beta   90.00
_cell.angle_gamma   90.00
#
_symmetry.space_group_name_H-M   'P 1'
#
loop_
_entity.id
_entity.type
_entity.pdbx_description
1 polymer ?
#
loop_
_entity_poly.entity_id
_entity_poly.type
_entity_poly.pdbx_seq_one_letter_code
_entity_poly.pdbx_strand_id
1 'polypeptide(L)'
;MAVAMTLTPHQRALLQLLPDGLAWNKAPDSVLAALCLGLSQSTARVDWTGQQLLDERFPDRSRLLLDDWERFLGLPECDMTGASLQERQSYAGNKYRMKPSLNREFYIQLAAGFGFDIDIQTSPESQWISIINVKTTIGYRHMNVLDNILTPLRIYDASALECILNRYKPAWQTFRYVYESSQSHDK
;
A
#
# COMPACT_ATOMS: atom_id res chain seq x y z
N MET A 1 -32.89 26.17 30.65
CA MET A 1 -32.78 26.20 29.18
C MET A 1 -32.78 24.76 28.71
N ALA A 2 -33.84 24.30 28.04
CA ALA A 2 -33.89 22.93 27.53
C ALA A 2 -32.95 22.81 26.33
N VAL A 3 -31.95 21.93 26.43
CA VAL A 3 -31.13 21.54 25.28
C VAL A 3 -32.07 20.80 24.32
N ALA A 4 -32.22 21.27 23.09
CA ALA A 4 -32.98 20.53 22.08
C ALA A 4 -32.28 19.20 21.80
N MET A 5 -32.82 18.10 22.33
CA MET A 5 -32.29 16.75 22.08
C MET A 5 -32.64 16.34 20.65
N THR A 6 -31.62 16.30 19.79
CA THR A 6 -31.75 15.87 18.39
C THR A 6 -31.56 14.35 18.30
N LEU A 7 -32.58 13.64 17.79
CA LEU A 7 -32.50 12.20 17.53
C LEU A 7 -31.51 11.91 16.40
N THR A 8 -30.68 10.88 16.56
CA THR A 8 -29.80 10.40 15.47
C THR A 8 -30.63 9.80 14.32
N PRO A 9 -30.12 9.75 13.07
CA PRO A 9 -30.86 9.17 11.95
C PRO A 9 -31.31 7.73 12.21
N HIS A 10 -30.42 6.90 12.75
CA HIS A 10 -30.68 5.49 13.07
C HIS A 10 -31.68 5.32 14.22
N GLN A 11 -31.57 6.14 15.27
CA GLN A 11 -32.54 6.15 16.36
C GLN A 11 -33.94 6.55 15.88
N ARG A 12 -34.04 7.56 15.02
CA ARG A 12 -35.31 8.01 14.43
C ARG A 12 -35.93 6.91 13.57
N ALA A 13 -35.14 6.27 12.71
CA ALA A 13 -35.60 5.16 11.89
C ALA A 13 -36.16 4.02 12.76
N LEU A 14 -35.45 3.66 13.83
CA LEU A 14 -35.90 2.62 14.76
C LEU A 14 -37.22 3.00 15.46
N LEU A 15 -37.34 4.24 15.95
CA LEU A 15 -38.58 4.73 16.57
C LEU A 15 -39.76 4.77 15.60
N GLN A 16 -39.51 5.02 14.31
CA GLN A 16 -40.54 4.98 13.26
C GLN A 16 -41.03 3.57 12.94
N LEU A 17 -40.21 2.54 13.16
CA LEU A 17 -40.59 1.14 12.96
C LEU A 17 -41.44 0.58 14.11
N LEU A 18 -41.49 1.25 15.26
CA LEU A 18 -42.36 0.87 16.37
C LEU A 18 -43.81 1.27 16.09
N PRO A 19 -44.81 0.53 16.62
CA PRO A 19 -46.21 0.93 16.51
C PRO A 19 -46.49 2.32 17.08
N ASP A 20 -47.57 2.95 16.64
CA ASP A 20 -48.06 4.20 17.22
C ASP A 20 -49.01 3.93 18.39
N GLY A 21 -49.05 4.84 19.37
CA GLY A 21 -49.96 4.78 20.50
C GLY A 21 -49.32 5.19 21.83
N LEU A 22 -50.16 5.29 22.88
CA LEU A 22 -49.74 5.78 24.21
C LEU A 22 -48.65 4.93 24.87
N ALA A 23 -48.61 3.62 24.57
CA ALA A 23 -47.58 2.72 25.07
C ALA A 23 -46.19 2.99 24.45
N TRP A 24 -46.14 3.66 23.29
CA TRP A 24 -44.92 3.92 22.51
C TRP A 24 -44.61 5.41 22.51
N ASN A 25 -44.29 5.97 23.67
CA ASN A 25 -43.88 7.38 23.76
C ASN A 25 -42.56 7.60 23.00
N LYS A 26 -42.63 8.17 21.79
CA LYS A 26 -41.49 8.46 20.91
C LYS A 26 -40.87 9.84 21.16
N ALA A 27 -41.25 10.55 22.22
CA ALA A 27 -40.69 11.85 22.56
C ALA A 27 -39.17 11.73 22.81
N PRO A 28 -38.34 12.73 22.40
CA PRO A 28 -36.88 12.62 22.48
C PRO A 28 -36.30 12.45 23.90
N ASP A 29 -37.05 12.88 24.91
CA ASP A 29 -36.71 12.82 26.34
C ASP A 29 -37.25 11.55 27.03
N SER A 30 -37.95 10.67 26.31
CA SER A 30 -38.52 9.45 26.87
C SER A 30 -37.48 8.35 27.14
N VAL A 31 -37.78 7.47 28.10
CA VAL A 31 -36.98 6.26 28.38
C VAL A 31 -36.92 5.34 27.15
N LEU A 32 -38.02 5.24 26.39
CA LEU A 32 -38.06 4.47 25.16
C LEU A 32 -37.10 5.04 24.11
N ALA A 33 -37.09 6.36 23.90
CA ALA A 33 -36.14 7.00 22.99
C ALA A 33 -34.69 6.77 23.43
N ALA A 34 -34.39 6.81 24.75
CA ALA A 34 -33.07 6.50 25.29
C ALA A 34 -32.67 5.03 25.05
N LEU A 35 -33.59 4.08 25.22
CA LEU A 35 -33.37 2.67 24.90
C LEU A 35 -33.10 2.49 23.39
N CYS A 36 -33.93 3.08 22.54
CA CYS A 36 -33.75 3.05 21.08
C CYS A 36 -32.42 3.70 20.66
N LEU A 37 -31.93 4.73 21.37
CA LEU A 37 -30.62 5.29 21.12
C LEU A 37 -29.52 4.23 21.29
N GLY A 38 -29.51 3.53 22.44
CA GLY A 38 -28.54 2.47 22.71
C GLY A 38 -28.60 1.35 21.67
N LEU A 39 -29.80 0.90 21.31
CA LEU A 39 -30.00 -0.14 20.30
C LEU A 39 -29.55 0.31 18.89
N SER A 40 -29.78 1.58 18.51
CA SER A 40 -29.43 2.12 17.20
C SER A 40 -27.92 2.30 16.96
N GLN A 41 -27.09 2.21 18.00
CA GLN A 41 -25.64 2.35 17.84
C GLN A 41 -25.01 1.19 17.06
N SER A 42 -25.57 -0.02 17.15
CA SER A 42 -25.08 -1.16 16.37
C SER A 42 -25.40 -0.98 14.88
N THR A 43 -26.63 -0.58 14.55
CA THR A 43 -27.04 -0.33 13.16
C THR A 43 -26.27 0.82 12.54
N ALA A 44 -26.02 1.89 13.29
CA ALA A 44 -25.17 3.00 12.84
C ALA A 44 -23.74 2.56 12.52
N ARG A 45 -23.16 1.66 13.34
CA ARG A 45 -21.83 1.10 13.08
C ARG A 45 -21.80 0.21 11.83
N VAL A 46 -22.84 -0.61 11.62
CA VAL A 46 -22.95 -1.46 10.42
C VAL A 46 -23.12 -0.62 9.17
N ASP A 47 -23.99 0.40 9.19
CA ASP A 47 -24.18 1.33 8.07
C ASP A 47 -22.89 2.07 7.72
N TRP A 48 -22.20 2.62 8.73
CA TRP A 48 -20.90 3.27 8.53
C TRP A 48 -19.86 2.31 7.92
N THR A 49 -19.79 1.07 8.42
CA THR A 49 -18.87 0.06 7.87
C THR A 49 -19.23 -0.29 6.43
N GLY A 50 -20.52 -0.43 6.12
CA GLY A 50 -21.02 -0.69 4.77
C GLY A 50 -20.65 0.42 3.79
N GLN A 51 -20.73 1.68 4.21
CA GLN A 51 -20.28 2.83 3.42
C GLN A 51 -18.75 2.81 3.25
N GLN A 52 -18.01 2.53 4.32
CA GLN A 52 -16.55 2.45 4.25
C GLN A 52 -16.07 1.37 3.28
N LEU A 53 -16.76 0.22 3.20
CA LEU A 53 -16.41 -0.85 2.25
C LEU A 53 -16.42 -0.40 0.78
N LEU A 54 -17.14 0.66 0.42
CA LEU A 54 -17.10 1.23 -0.93
C LEU A 54 -15.74 1.85 -1.26
N ASP A 55 -15.10 2.47 -0.27
CA ASP A 55 -13.74 3.01 -0.39
C ASP A 55 -12.68 1.90 -0.31
N GLU A 56 -12.95 0.83 0.44
CA GLU A 56 -12.07 -0.35 0.54
C GLU A 56 -11.93 -1.14 -0.77
N ARG A 57 -12.82 -0.90 -1.76
CA ARG A 57 -12.78 -1.53 -3.08
C ARG A 57 -11.46 -1.30 -3.81
N PHE A 58 -10.78 -0.19 -3.55
CA PHE A 58 -9.50 0.11 -4.18
C PHE A 58 -8.36 0.06 -3.15
N PRO A 59 -7.26 -0.63 -3.46
CA PRO A 59 -6.18 -0.83 -2.49
C PRO A 59 -5.52 0.47 -2.02
N ASP A 60 -5.48 1.50 -2.87
CA ASP A 60 -4.93 2.82 -2.54
C ASP A 60 -5.79 3.64 -1.56
N ARG A 61 -7.02 3.22 -1.31
CA ARG A 61 -7.92 3.84 -0.32
C ARG A 61 -8.28 2.90 0.83
N SER A 62 -7.99 1.61 0.67
CA SER A 62 -8.30 0.58 1.66
C SER A 62 -7.55 0.78 2.97
N ARG A 63 -8.24 0.61 4.09
CA ARG A 63 -7.69 0.66 5.45
C ARG A 63 -8.03 -0.60 6.23
N LEU A 64 -9.28 -1.04 6.14
CA LEU A 64 -9.76 -2.25 6.78
C LEU A 64 -9.31 -3.50 6.02
N LEU A 65 -9.34 -3.46 4.68
CA LEU A 65 -9.01 -4.60 3.82
C LEU A 65 -7.60 -4.53 3.24
N LEU A 66 -6.75 -3.61 3.71
CA LEU A 66 -5.42 -3.40 3.15
C LEU A 66 -4.56 -4.66 3.27
N ASP A 67 -4.59 -5.35 4.41
CA ASP A 67 -3.83 -6.59 4.62
C ASP A 67 -4.28 -7.70 3.65
N ASP A 68 -5.58 -7.79 3.36
CA ASP A 68 -6.12 -8.74 2.39
C ASP A 68 -5.69 -8.40 0.96
N TRP A 69 -5.69 -7.11 0.61
CA TRP A 69 -5.18 -6.62 -0.66
C TRP A 69 -3.69 -6.91 -0.84
N GLU A 70 -2.88 -6.67 0.20
CA GLU A 70 -1.45 -6.95 0.18
C GLU A 70 -1.20 -8.44 0.00
N ARG A 71 -1.93 -9.30 0.71
CA ARG A 71 -1.84 -10.75 0.50
C ARG A 71 -2.22 -11.14 -0.93
N PHE A 72 -3.30 -10.59 -1.48
CA PHE A 72 -3.72 -10.86 -2.86
C PHE A 72 -2.67 -10.40 -3.88
N LEU A 73 -2.06 -9.24 -3.66
CA LEU A 73 -1.03 -8.67 -4.52
C LEU A 73 0.37 -9.25 -4.25
N GLY A 74 0.54 -10.08 -3.21
CA GLY A 74 1.84 -10.61 -2.79
C GLY A 74 2.81 -9.53 -2.33
N LEU A 75 2.34 -8.59 -1.51
CA LEU A 75 3.12 -7.54 -0.85
C LEU A 75 3.35 -7.89 0.64
N PRO A 76 4.39 -7.32 1.29
CA PRO A 76 5.47 -6.52 0.71
C PRO A 76 6.41 -7.39 -0.15
N GLU A 77 6.97 -6.80 -1.20
CA GLU A 77 8.06 -7.41 -1.97
C GLU A 77 9.40 -6.78 -1.58
N CYS A 78 10.50 -7.49 -1.83
CA CYS A 78 11.85 -6.94 -1.73
C CYS A 78 12.22 -6.40 -0.33
N ASP A 79 11.72 -7.04 0.72
CA ASP A 79 11.93 -6.66 2.12
C ASP A 79 11.61 -5.18 2.44
N MET A 80 10.70 -4.58 1.66
CA MET A 80 10.15 -3.24 1.90
C MET A 80 9.23 -3.27 3.13
N THR A 81 9.84 -3.41 4.31
CA THR A 81 9.18 -3.46 5.61
C THR A 81 9.24 -2.10 6.30
N GLY A 82 8.33 -1.85 7.25
CA GLY A 82 8.30 -0.60 8.01
C GLY A 82 7.63 0.58 7.30
N ALA A 83 6.95 0.34 6.18
CA ALA A 83 6.19 1.37 5.47
C ALA A 83 4.96 1.85 6.26
N SER A 84 4.69 3.15 6.20
CA SER A 84 3.48 3.76 6.74
C SER A 84 2.21 3.27 6.01
N LEU A 85 1.04 3.48 6.62
CA LEU A 85 -0.25 3.13 5.99
C LEU A 85 -0.40 3.74 4.59
N GLN A 86 -0.02 5.01 4.42
CA GLN A 86 -0.14 5.71 3.15
C GLN A 86 0.83 5.16 2.09
N GLU A 87 2.04 4.79 2.48
CA GLU A 87 3.02 4.15 1.58
C GLU A 87 2.52 2.78 1.14
N ARG A 88 2.03 1.96 2.08
CA ARG A 88 1.42 0.64 1.81
C ARG A 88 0.25 0.74 0.82
N GLN A 89 -0.66 1.67 1.04
CA GLN A 89 -1.75 1.98 0.10
C GLN A 89 -1.21 2.36 -1.28
N SER A 90 -0.17 3.19 -1.35
CA SER A 90 0.42 3.60 -2.62
C SER A 90 1.08 2.43 -3.37
N TYR A 91 1.78 1.54 -2.65
CA TYR A 91 2.40 0.34 -3.22
C TYR A 91 1.34 -0.62 -3.75
N ALA A 92 0.30 -0.89 -2.95
CA ALA A 92 -0.80 -1.75 -3.35
C ALA A 92 -1.57 -1.17 -4.56
N GLY A 93 -1.84 0.14 -4.55
CA GLY A 93 -2.45 0.86 -5.67
C GLY A 93 -1.62 0.81 -6.95
N ASN A 94 -0.32 1.05 -6.83
CA ASN A 94 0.60 1.03 -7.97
C ASN A 94 0.70 -0.38 -8.55
N LYS A 95 0.86 -1.40 -7.72
CA LYS A 95 0.90 -2.79 -8.15
C LYS A 95 -0.41 -3.26 -8.78
N TYR A 96 -1.55 -2.85 -8.24
CA TYR A 96 -2.86 -3.17 -8.80
C TYR A 96 -3.08 -2.54 -10.20
N ARG A 97 -2.58 -1.31 -10.42
CA ARG A 97 -2.67 -0.63 -11.72
C ARG A 97 -1.58 -1.04 -12.72
N MET A 98 -0.49 -1.60 -12.24
CA MET A 98 0.68 -1.96 -13.03
C MET A 98 0.32 -2.99 -14.09
N LYS A 99 0.63 -2.66 -15.35
CA LYS A 99 0.54 -3.58 -16.48
C LYS A 99 1.96 -3.89 -16.94
N PRO A 100 2.51 -5.06 -16.61
CA PRO A 100 3.87 -5.39 -16.99
C PRO A 100 4.00 -5.50 -18.51
N SER A 101 5.16 -5.10 -19.02
CA SER A 101 5.52 -5.18 -20.43
C SER A 101 6.98 -5.62 -20.55
N LEU A 102 7.35 -6.19 -21.69
CA LEU A 102 8.74 -6.59 -21.98
C LEU A 102 9.51 -5.49 -22.73
N ASN A 103 8.90 -4.32 -22.95
CA ASN A 103 9.56 -3.18 -23.57
C ASN A 103 10.60 -2.57 -22.61
N ARG A 104 11.77 -2.19 -23.15
CA ARG A 104 12.79 -1.38 -22.47
C ARG A 104 12.18 -0.20 -21.70
N GLU A 105 11.29 0.55 -22.34
CA GLU A 105 10.71 1.77 -21.75
C GLU A 105 9.92 1.49 -20.47
N PHE A 106 9.25 0.33 -20.40
CA PHE A 106 8.53 -0.06 -19.20
C PHE A 106 9.47 -0.23 -18.00
N TYR A 107 10.64 -0.84 -18.19
CA TYR A 107 11.61 -1.02 -17.11
C TYR A 107 12.24 0.31 -16.66
N ILE A 108 12.48 1.23 -17.60
CA ILE A 108 12.96 2.59 -17.29
C ILE A 108 11.92 3.33 -16.45
N GLN A 109 10.65 3.32 -16.85
CA GLN A 109 9.57 3.97 -16.10
C GLN A 109 9.31 3.30 -14.75
N LEU A 110 9.44 1.97 -14.68
CA LEU A 110 9.34 1.23 -13.43
C LEU A 110 10.42 1.68 -12.45
N ALA A 111 11.69 1.76 -12.87
CA ALA A 111 12.78 2.25 -12.05
C ALA A 111 12.59 3.70 -11.61
N ALA A 112 12.12 4.57 -12.51
CA ALA A 112 11.82 5.97 -12.20
C ALA A 112 10.72 6.10 -11.13
N GLY A 113 9.73 5.20 -11.11
CA GLY A 113 8.71 5.13 -10.06
C GLY A 113 9.26 4.84 -8.66
N PHE A 114 10.46 4.26 -8.57
CA PHE A 114 11.20 4.03 -7.32
C PHE A 114 12.32 5.05 -7.09
N GLY A 115 12.41 6.11 -7.92
CA GLY A 115 13.39 7.18 -7.78
C GLY A 115 14.75 6.93 -8.44
N PHE A 116 14.86 5.91 -9.31
CA PHE A 116 16.10 5.58 -10.01
C PHE A 116 16.04 5.97 -11.49
N ASP A 117 17.08 6.67 -11.97
CA ASP A 117 17.31 6.91 -13.38
C ASP A 117 18.26 5.83 -13.93
N ILE A 118 17.80 5.11 -14.96
CA ILE A 118 18.51 3.98 -15.54
C ILE A 118 18.57 4.04 -17.06
N ASP A 119 19.60 3.43 -17.62
CA ASP A 119 19.72 3.11 -19.04
C ASP A 119 19.96 1.60 -19.22
N ILE A 120 19.30 0.98 -20.20
CA ILE A 120 19.37 -0.48 -20.39
C ILE A 120 20.05 -0.78 -21.72
N GLN A 121 21.20 -1.45 -21.74
CA GLN A 121 21.91 -1.75 -22.99
C GLN A 121 22.05 -3.26 -23.17
N THR A 122 22.06 -3.74 -24.42
CA THR A 122 22.40 -5.14 -24.67
C THR A 122 23.90 -5.32 -24.48
N SER A 123 24.31 -6.39 -23.79
CA SER A 123 25.73 -6.69 -23.62
C SER A 123 26.39 -7.02 -24.96
N PRO A 124 27.62 -6.55 -25.22
CA PRO A 124 28.39 -6.97 -26.38
C PRO A 124 28.78 -8.45 -26.31
N GLU A 125 28.79 -9.05 -25.11
CA GLU A 125 29.16 -10.46 -24.90
C GLU A 125 28.03 -11.42 -25.29
N SER A 126 26.76 -11.01 -25.13
CA SER A 126 25.61 -11.87 -25.34
C SER A 126 24.28 -11.10 -25.41
N GLN A 127 23.41 -11.50 -26.34
CA GLN A 127 22.03 -10.95 -26.43
C GLN A 127 21.13 -11.32 -25.24
N TRP A 128 21.52 -12.32 -24.45
CA TRP A 128 20.77 -12.78 -23.28
C TRP A 128 21.08 -11.98 -22.02
N ILE A 129 22.04 -11.04 -22.10
CA ILE A 129 22.48 -10.20 -20.99
C ILE A 129 22.14 -8.75 -21.32
N SER A 130 21.40 -8.11 -20.42
CA SER A 130 21.14 -6.67 -20.45
C SER A 130 21.90 -5.98 -19.34
N ILE A 131 22.67 -4.96 -19.69
CA ILE A 131 23.40 -4.11 -18.76
C ILE A 131 22.46 -2.98 -18.33
N ILE A 132 22.22 -2.85 -17.03
CA ILE A 132 21.43 -1.77 -16.45
C ILE A 132 22.42 -0.78 -15.84
N ASN A 133 22.60 0.34 -16.53
CA ASN A 133 23.40 1.46 -16.06
C ASN A 133 22.52 2.33 -15.16
N VAL A 134 22.86 2.41 -13.88
CA VAL A 134 22.16 3.25 -12.91
C VAL A 134 22.91 4.57 -12.80
N LYS A 135 22.24 5.65 -13.23
CA LYS A 135 22.79 7.00 -13.32
C LYS A 135 22.65 7.75 -12.00
N THR A 136 21.61 7.44 -11.23
CA THR A 136 21.40 7.98 -9.90
C THR A 136 22.60 7.65 -9.00
N THR A 137 23.10 8.65 -8.28
CA THR A 137 24.17 8.43 -7.29
C THR A 137 23.65 7.61 -6.12
N ILE A 138 24.30 6.49 -5.86
CA ILE A 138 23.87 5.53 -4.85
C ILE A 138 24.91 5.43 -3.73
N GLY A 139 24.43 5.43 -2.49
CA GLY A 139 25.23 5.13 -1.32
C GLY A 139 25.61 3.65 -1.28
N TYR A 140 26.80 3.35 -0.79
CA TYR A 140 27.19 1.99 -0.47
C TYR A 140 27.90 1.93 0.87
N ARG A 141 27.79 0.79 1.54
CA ARG A 141 28.63 0.46 2.69
C ARG A 141 29.50 -0.73 2.39
N HIS A 142 30.65 -0.78 3.06
CA HIS A 142 31.49 -1.97 3.04
C HIS A 142 30.88 -3.07 3.91
N MET A 143 31.17 -4.31 3.54
CA MET A 143 30.96 -5.46 4.41
C MET A 143 31.79 -5.28 5.68
N ASN A 144 31.19 -5.52 6.85
CA ASN A 144 31.86 -5.47 8.13
C ASN A 144 31.84 -6.85 8.83
N VAL A 145 32.49 -6.95 9.99
CA VAL A 145 32.62 -8.20 10.74
C VAL A 145 31.30 -8.75 11.30
N LEU A 146 30.23 -7.96 11.29
CA LEU A 146 28.89 -8.38 11.71
C LEU A 146 28.07 -8.96 10.54
N ASP A 147 28.52 -8.77 9.30
CA ASP A 147 27.87 -9.34 8.12
C ASP A 147 28.25 -10.83 7.92
N ASN A 148 27.44 -11.55 7.15
CA ASN A 148 27.69 -12.94 6.81
C ASN A 148 28.82 -13.06 5.77
N ILE A 149 29.54 -14.18 5.77
CA ILE A 149 30.58 -14.49 4.77
C ILE A 149 30.07 -14.51 3.32
N LEU A 150 28.76 -14.68 3.10
CA LEU A 150 28.13 -14.65 1.79
C LEU A 150 27.67 -13.24 1.37
N THR A 151 27.81 -12.25 2.25
CA THR A 151 27.45 -10.87 1.95
C THR A 151 28.48 -10.27 0.97
N PRO A 152 28.05 -9.54 -0.07
CA PRO A 152 28.99 -8.90 -1.00
C PRO A 152 29.89 -7.89 -0.30
N LEU A 153 31.12 -7.71 -0.79
CA LEU A 153 32.10 -6.76 -0.24
C LEU A 153 31.59 -5.30 -0.21
N ARG A 154 30.68 -4.96 -1.13
CA ARG A 154 29.97 -3.67 -1.18
C ARG A 154 28.47 -3.92 -1.26
N ILE A 155 27.73 -3.27 -0.38
CA ILE A 155 26.28 -3.34 -0.32
C ILE A 155 25.76 -1.98 -0.74
N TYR A 156 25.04 -1.95 -1.86
CA TYR A 156 24.48 -0.73 -2.43
C TYR A 156 23.06 -0.51 -1.91
N ASP A 157 22.67 0.76 -1.73
CA ASP A 157 21.30 1.14 -1.33
C ASP A 157 20.26 0.96 -2.47
N ALA A 158 20.68 0.39 -3.60
CA ALA A 158 19.83 0.06 -4.74
C ALA A 158 19.30 -1.39 -4.71
N SER A 159 19.40 -2.09 -3.58
CA SER A 159 18.89 -3.46 -3.42
C SER A 159 17.39 -3.59 -3.76
N ALA A 160 16.59 -2.56 -3.45
CA ALA A 160 15.18 -2.49 -3.83
C ALA A 160 15.00 -2.47 -5.37
N LEU A 161 15.79 -1.66 -6.07
CA LEU A 161 15.77 -1.59 -7.54
C LEU A 161 16.14 -2.94 -8.16
N GLU A 162 17.25 -3.54 -7.69
CA GLU A 162 17.70 -4.83 -8.21
C GLU A 162 16.64 -5.91 -8.01
N CYS A 163 16.01 -5.96 -6.84
CA CYS A 163 14.97 -6.94 -6.54
C CYS A 163 13.74 -6.76 -7.45
N ILE A 164 13.24 -5.53 -7.61
CA ILE A 164 12.06 -5.24 -8.43
C ILE A 164 12.32 -5.56 -9.90
N LEU A 165 13.45 -5.11 -10.44
CA LEU A 165 13.78 -5.39 -11.84
C LEU A 165 13.99 -6.88 -12.08
N ASN A 166 14.63 -7.61 -11.16
CA ASN A 166 14.77 -9.06 -11.25
C ASN A 166 13.44 -9.82 -11.11
N ARG A 167 12.45 -9.26 -10.39
CA ARG A 167 11.11 -9.84 -10.25
C ARG A 167 10.33 -9.78 -11.57
N TYR A 168 10.47 -8.68 -12.33
CA TYR A 168 9.69 -8.42 -13.54
C TYR A 168 10.46 -8.62 -14.85
N LYS A 169 11.77 -8.92 -14.80
CA LYS A 169 12.56 -9.19 -16.00
C LYS A 169 12.06 -10.44 -16.74
N PRO A 170 12.31 -10.55 -18.06
CA PRO A 170 12.04 -11.77 -18.79
C PRO A 170 12.87 -12.94 -18.22
N ALA A 171 12.28 -14.13 -18.13
CA ALA A 171 12.94 -15.30 -17.54
C ALA A 171 14.28 -15.67 -18.21
N TRP A 172 14.39 -15.42 -19.52
CA TRP A 172 15.59 -15.73 -20.32
C TRP A 172 16.66 -14.63 -20.28
N GLN A 173 16.33 -13.43 -19.79
CA GLN A 173 17.30 -12.34 -19.70
C GLN A 173 17.97 -12.30 -18.33
N THR A 174 19.27 -11.99 -18.35
CA THR A 174 20.04 -11.69 -17.15
C THR A 174 20.35 -10.20 -17.10
N PHE A 175 19.95 -9.54 -16.01
CA PHE A 175 20.28 -8.14 -15.78
C PHE A 175 21.60 -8.04 -15.02
N ARG A 176 22.54 -7.26 -15.55
CA ARG A 176 23.82 -6.94 -14.92
C ARG A 176 23.81 -5.46 -14.57
N TYR A 177 23.91 -5.13 -13.29
CA TYR A 177 23.84 -3.76 -12.81
C TYR A 177 25.22 -3.11 -12.82
N VAL A 178 25.29 -1.88 -13.34
CA VAL A 178 26.49 -1.04 -13.35
C VAL A 178 26.12 0.30 -12.75
N TYR A 179 26.84 0.69 -11.70
CA TYR A 179 26.60 1.94 -10.98
C TYR A 179 27.58 3.00 -11.48
N GLU A 180 27.08 4.03 -12.18
CA GLU A 180 27.92 5.08 -12.76
C GLU A 180 28.58 5.95 -11.69
N SER A 181 27.83 6.29 -10.64
CA SER A 181 28.33 7.05 -9.50
C SER A 181 27.89 6.38 -8.20
N SER A 182 28.87 6.01 -7.36
CA SER A 182 28.62 5.43 -6.03
C SER A 182 29.50 6.10 -4.98
N GLN A 183 28.93 6.37 -3.81
CA GLN A 183 29.61 7.05 -2.70
C GLN A 183 29.56 6.20 -1.44
N SER A 184 30.67 6.13 -0.70
CA SER A 184 30.69 5.41 0.57
C SER A 184 29.93 6.20 1.63
N HIS A 185 29.14 5.49 2.44
CA HIS A 185 28.54 6.06 3.66
C HIS A 185 29.56 6.43 4.74
N ASP A 186 30.80 5.93 4.60
CA ASP A 186 31.89 6.17 5.52
C ASP A 186 32.35 7.64 5.45
N LYS A 187 31.89 8.44 6.41
CA LYS A 187 32.58 9.63 6.93
C LYS A 187 33.16 9.30 8.29
#